data_AF-A0A919VTK6-F1
#
_entry.id   AF-A0A919VTK6-F1
#
_cell.length_a   1.000
_cell.length_b   1.000
_cell.length_c   1.000
_cell.angle_alpha   90.00
_cell.angle_beta   90.00
_cell.angle_gamma   90.00
#
_symmetry.space_group_name_H-M   'P 1'
#
loop_
_entity.id
_entity.type
_entity.pdbx_description
1 polymer ?
#
loop_
_entity_poly.entity_id
_entity_poly.type
_entity_poly.pdbx_seq_one_letter_code
_entity_poly.pdbx_strand_id
1 'polypeptide(L)'
;MISLYRPGDSLLHRMPAGPKLVVVAGLATAISLLPANPLLLAAVLVAVAGCYLQAGTGIAEAGRQLWRLRWVLLVVSLSQVFFLPVLTVAANVIRVGAVVLLANLITLTTRTDRLIDALERALRPLRRVGVNSDRVALMLSMTITTIPVIAGFAARIREAQRARGVTVSPFAAVVPLLVMALKHADDLADALVARGAD
;
A
#
# COMPACT_ATOMS: atom_id res chain seq x y z
N MET A 1 -11.19 -9.51 -5.35
CA MET A 1 -10.59 -8.27 -4.81
C MET A 1 -10.22 -7.40 -6.00
N ILE A 2 -10.67 -6.13 -6.04
CA ILE A 2 -10.39 -5.22 -7.16
C ILE A 2 -8.93 -4.79 -7.04
N SER A 3 -8.04 -5.61 -7.58
CA SER A 3 -6.62 -5.28 -7.67
C SER A 3 -6.50 -4.07 -8.62
N LEU A 4 -6.18 -2.90 -8.06
CA LEU A 4 -5.88 -1.66 -8.80
C LEU A 4 -4.59 -1.77 -9.65
N TYR A 5 -3.87 -2.89 -9.55
CA TYR A 5 -2.68 -3.18 -10.35
C TYR A 5 -3.03 -3.19 -11.83
N ARG A 6 -2.29 -2.41 -12.62
CA ARG A 6 -2.33 -2.50 -14.08
C ARG A 6 -1.16 -3.35 -14.57
N PRO A 7 -1.41 -4.44 -15.31
CA PRO A 7 -0.34 -5.19 -15.95
C PRO A 7 0.35 -4.30 -16.98
N GLY A 8 1.68 -4.26 -16.93
CA GLY A 8 2.55 -3.55 -17.86
C GLY A 8 3.95 -4.16 -17.81
N ASP A 9 4.71 -3.97 -18.89
CA ASP A 9 6.02 -4.62 -19.11
C ASP A 9 7.22 -3.68 -18.86
N SER A 10 6.97 -2.55 -18.19
CA SER A 10 7.99 -1.56 -17.86
C SER A 10 9.12 -2.11 -16.97
N LEU A 11 10.30 -1.50 -17.05
CA LEU A 11 11.44 -1.74 -16.14
C LEU A 11 11.03 -1.68 -14.65
N LEU A 12 10.08 -0.80 -14.29
CA LEU A 12 9.54 -0.68 -12.93
C LEU A 12 8.61 -1.84 -12.53
N HIS A 13 7.97 -2.51 -13.48
CA HIS A 13 7.16 -3.72 -13.23
C HIS A 13 8.04 -4.97 -13.05
N ARG A 14 9.25 -4.95 -13.63
CA ARG A 14 10.22 -6.06 -13.55
C ARG A 14 11.10 -6.00 -12.31
N MET A 15 11.25 -4.83 -11.67
CA MET A 15 12.01 -4.71 -10.43
C MET A 15 11.30 -5.39 -9.24
N PRO A 16 12.05 -6.09 -8.36
CA PRO A 16 11.51 -6.62 -7.11
C PRO A 16 10.98 -5.48 -6.21
N ALA A 17 9.90 -5.77 -5.46
CA ALA A 17 9.19 -4.76 -4.69
C ALA A 17 10.05 -4.11 -3.59
N GLY A 18 10.96 -4.86 -2.95
CA GLY A 18 11.82 -4.35 -1.88
C GLY A 18 12.68 -3.14 -2.28
N PRO A 19 13.61 -3.28 -3.24
CA PRO A 19 14.43 -2.16 -3.71
C PRO A 19 13.62 -0.99 -4.26
N LYS A 20 12.51 -1.29 -4.93
CA LYS A 20 11.60 -0.25 -5.46
C LYS A 20 10.96 0.57 -4.34
N LEU A 21 10.50 -0.08 -3.27
CA LEU A 21 9.99 0.61 -2.08
C LEU A 21 11.07 1.49 -1.44
N VAL A 22 12.30 0.99 -1.32
CA VAL A 22 13.42 1.76 -0.74
C VAL A 22 13.79 2.96 -1.62
N VAL A 23 13.84 2.79 -2.94
CA VAL A 23 14.12 3.88 -3.89
C VAL A 23 13.03 4.94 -3.83
N VAL A 24 11.76 4.54 -3.87
CA VAL A 24 10.64 5.49 -3.81
C VAL A 24 10.56 6.17 -2.44
N ALA A 25 10.78 5.44 -1.35
CA ALA A 25 10.85 6.02 -0.01
C ALA A 25 12.02 7.01 0.10
N GLY A 26 13.20 6.64 -0.38
CA GLY A 26 14.37 7.52 -0.43
C GLY A 26 14.12 8.77 -1.26
N LEU A 27 13.48 8.64 -2.42
CA LEU A 27 13.05 9.79 -3.24
C LEU A 27 12.03 10.66 -2.50
N ALA A 28 11.02 10.07 -1.85
CA ALA A 28 10.01 10.81 -1.09
C ALA A 28 10.64 11.56 0.11
N THR A 29 11.58 10.92 0.81
CA THR A 29 12.34 11.53 1.91
C THR A 29 13.25 12.65 1.40
N ALA A 30 13.99 12.43 0.31
CA ALA A 30 14.83 13.45 -0.31
C ALA A 30 13.97 14.65 -0.75
N ILE A 31 12.86 14.39 -1.45
CA ILE A 31 11.88 15.39 -1.86
C ILE A 31 11.38 16.19 -0.65
N SER A 32 11.23 15.58 0.52
CA SER A 32 10.74 16.22 1.76
C SER A 32 11.80 17.00 2.53
N LEU A 33 13.08 16.64 2.43
CA LEU A 33 14.17 17.30 3.17
C LEU A 33 14.78 18.50 2.43
N LEU A 34 14.57 18.61 1.12
CA LEU A 34 15.19 19.65 0.30
C LEU A 34 14.67 21.07 0.65
N PRO A 35 15.51 22.12 0.57
CA PRO A 35 15.04 23.50 0.69
C PRO A 35 14.19 23.91 -0.53
N ALA A 36 13.35 24.94 -0.37
CA ALA A 36 12.41 25.45 -1.37
C ALA A 36 13.11 26.25 -2.50
N ASN A 37 14.10 25.65 -3.16
CA ASN A 37 14.79 26.26 -4.29
C ASN A 37 14.06 25.94 -5.61
N PRO A 38 13.84 26.92 -6.51
CA PRO A 38 13.18 26.70 -7.80
C PRO A 38 13.84 25.61 -8.67
N LEU A 39 15.18 25.54 -8.64
CA LEU A 39 15.94 24.54 -9.39
C LEU A 39 15.69 23.11 -8.88
N LEU A 40 15.54 22.96 -7.56
CA LEU A 40 15.23 21.68 -6.93
C LEU A 40 13.78 21.26 -7.20
N LEU A 41 12.83 22.20 -7.21
CA LEU A 41 11.45 21.92 -7.61
C LEU A 41 11.37 21.41 -9.06
N ALA A 42 12.13 22.01 -9.98
CA ALA A 42 12.26 21.52 -11.34
C ALA A 42 12.85 20.11 -11.39
N ALA A 43 13.90 19.83 -10.60
CA ALA A 43 14.50 18.49 -10.51
C ALA A 43 13.51 17.44 -9.98
N VAL A 44 12.67 17.79 -8.99
CA VAL A 44 11.62 16.90 -8.45
C VAL A 44 10.58 16.59 -9.52
N LEU A 45 10.10 17.59 -10.25
CA LEU A 45 9.13 17.38 -11.33
C LEU A 45 9.70 16.50 -12.45
N VAL A 46 10.97 16.71 -12.83
CA VAL A 46 11.66 15.87 -13.82
C VAL A 46 11.83 14.44 -13.30
N ALA A 47 12.18 14.25 -12.03
CA ALA A 47 12.33 12.93 -11.43
C ALA A 47 10.99 12.17 -11.40
N VAL A 48 9.90 12.82 -11.01
CA VAL A 48 8.56 12.23 -11.02
C VAL A 48 8.10 11.93 -12.44
N ALA A 49 8.30 12.85 -13.39
CA ALA A 49 8.00 12.63 -14.80
C ALA A 49 8.79 11.45 -15.38
N GLY A 50 10.09 11.35 -15.06
CA GLY A 50 10.94 10.22 -15.41
C GLY A 50 10.43 8.90 -14.85
N CYS A 51 9.98 8.86 -13.59
CA CYS A 51 9.40 7.67 -12.98
C CYS A 51 8.10 7.23 -13.68
N TYR A 52 7.22 8.17 -14.06
CA TYR A 52 5.97 7.86 -14.77
C TYR A 52 6.21 7.42 -16.21
N LEU A 53 7.18 8.05 -16.90
CA LEU A 53 7.60 7.64 -18.24
C LEU A 53 8.20 6.24 -18.21
N GLN A 54 9.11 5.97 -17.25
CA GLN A 54 9.69 4.66 -17.08
C GLN A 54 8.61 3.62 -16.77
N ALA A 55 7.62 3.93 -15.93
CA ALA A 55 6.52 3.03 -15.58
C ALA A 55 5.56 2.70 -16.73
N GLY A 56 5.62 3.41 -17.87
CA GLY A 56 4.69 3.25 -18.98
C GLY A 56 3.24 3.64 -18.65
N THR A 57 3.00 4.19 -17.44
CA THR A 57 1.71 4.73 -17.02
C THR A 57 1.63 6.16 -17.53
N GLY A 58 1.07 6.35 -18.72
CA GLY A 58 1.06 7.64 -19.41
C GLY A 58 0.68 8.83 -18.51
N ILE A 59 1.25 10.01 -18.80
CA ILE A 59 1.16 11.27 -18.02
C ILE A 59 -0.31 11.68 -17.73
N ALA A 60 -1.25 11.27 -18.58
CA ALA A 60 -2.69 11.45 -18.36
C ALA A 60 -3.20 10.81 -17.05
N GLU A 61 -2.59 9.72 -16.58
CA GLU A 61 -2.95 9.08 -15.32
C GLU A 61 -2.47 9.89 -14.11
N ALA A 62 -1.29 10.54 -14.21
CA ALA A 62 -0.80 11.47 -13.19
C ALA A 62 -1.77 12.66 -13.04
N GLY A 63 -2.25 13.21 -14.16
CA GLY A 63 -3.27 14.26 -14.18
C GLY A 63 -4.59 13.82 -13.54
N ARG A 64 -5.08 12.62 -13.85
CA ARG A 64 -6.27 12.05 -13.19
C ARG A 64 -6.11 11.86 -11.68
N GLN A 65 -4.91 11.51 -11.23
CA GLN A 65 -4.62 11.33 -9.80
C GLN A 65 -4.62 12.67 -9.06
N LEU A 66 -3.93 13.69 -9.60
CA LEU A 66 -3.97 15.06 -9.08
C LEU A 66 -5.40 15.60 -9.06
N TRP A 67 -6.20 15.31 -10.09
CA TRP A 67 -7.60 15.71 -10.14
C TRP A 67 -8.46 15.09 -9.02
N ARG A 68 -8.24 13.80 -8.71
CA ARG A 68 -8.91 13.14 -7.57
C ARG A 68 -8.50 13.76 -6.23
N LEU A 69 -7.25 14.21 -6.11
CA LEU A 69 -6.72 14.87 -4.92
C LEU A 69 -6.95 16.38 -4.87
N ARG A 70 -7.65 16.98 -5.85
CA ARG A 70 -7.81 18.45 -5.94
C ARG A 70 -8.32 19.08 -4.65
N TRP A 71 -9.23 18.40 -3.94
CA TRP A 71 -9.78 18.92 -2.68
C TRP A 71 -8.74 18.93 -1.56
N VAL A 72 -7.93 17.88 -1.44
CA VAL A 72 -6.83 17.82 -0.47
C VAL A 72 -5.81 18.91 -0.78
N LEU A 73 -5.40 19.05 -2.04
CA LEU A 73 -4.45 20.07 -2.47
C LEU A 73 -4.99 21.49 -2.24
N LEU A 74 -6.28 21.71 -2.50
CA LEU A 74 -6.92 23.01 -2.29
C LEU A 74 -6.93 23.38 -0.81
N VAL A 75 -7.34 22.47 0.08
CA VAL A 75 -7.34 22.71 1.53
C VAL A 75 -5.93 23.00 2.05
N VAL A 76 -4.94 22.20 1.62
CA VAL A 76 -3.53 22.40 2.00
C VAL A 76 -3.01 23.74 1.50
N SER A 77 -3.31 24.11 0.24
CA SER A 77 -2.89 25.40 -0.32
C SER A 77 -3.54 26.56 0.41
N LEU A 78 -4.86 26.51 0.62
CA LEU A 78 -5.65 27.59 1.20
C LEU A 78 -5.20 27.88 2.63
N SER A 79 -4.95 26.84 3.44
CA SER A 79 -4.45 27.00 4.80
C SER A 79 -3.07 27.69 4.84
N GLN A 80 -2.21 27.45 3.85
CA GLN A 80 -0.85 27.97 3.84
C GLN A 80 -0.73 29.40 3.31
N VAL A 81 -1.62 29.83 2.41
CA VAL A 81 -1.60 31.19 1.83
C VAL A 81 -1.73 32.28 2.91
N PHE A 82 -2.42 31.99 4.03
CA PHE A 82 -2.54 32.93 5.14
C PHE A 82 -1.27 33.10 5.97
N PHE A 83 -0.38 32.10 5.99
CA PHE A 83 0.78 32.07 6.89
C PHE A 83 2.14 32.15 6.18
N LEU A 84 2.18 31.85 4.87
CA LEU A 84 3.44 31.64 4.14
C LEU A 84 3.49 32.44 2.83
N PRO A 85 4.71 32.81 2.37
CA PRO A 85 4.91 33.40 1.05
C PRO A 85 4.40 32.47 -0.05
N VAL A 86 3.83 33.05 -1.12
CA VAL A 86 3.24 32.32 -2.25
C VAL A 86 4.19 31.29 -2.87
N LEU A 87 5.49 31.60 -2.94
CA LEU A 87 6.51 30.69 -3.46
C LEU A 87 6.64 29.41 -2.61
N THR A 88 6.59 29.56 -1.28
CA THR A 88 6.66 28.44 -0.33
C THR A 88 5.40 27.58 -0.39
N VAL A 89 4.24 28.21 -0.56
CA VAL A 89 2.96 27.50 -0.77
C VAL A 89 3.04 26.67 -2.05
N ALA A 90 3.46 27.26 -3.16
CA ALA A 90 3.61 26.56 -4.43
C ALA A 90 4.57 25.36 -4.32
N ALA A 91 5.71 25.56 -3.65
CA ALA A 91 6.69 24.49 -3.39
C ALA A 91 6.08 23.33 -2.59
N ASN A 92 5.31 23.61 -1.54
CA ASN A 92 4.68 22.59 -0.71
C ASN A 92 3.60 21.81 -1.47
N VAL A 93 2.79 22.49 -2.28
CA VAL A 93 1.75 21.85 -3.11
C VAL A 93 2.37 20.90 -4.13
N ILE A 94 3.44 21.34 -4.79
CA ILE A 94 4.21 20.49 -5.73
C ILE A 94 4.80 19.28 -4.99
N ARG A 95 5.38 19.49 -3.81
CA ARG A 95 5.97 18.44 -2.98
C ARG A 95 4.94 17.38 -2.57
N VAL A 96 3.78 17.80 -2.05
CA VAL A 96 2.69 16.88 -1.67
C VAL A 96 2.19 16.13 -2.90
N GLY A 97 1.98 16.82 -4.02
CA GLY A 97 1.59 16.18 -5.28
C GLY A 97 2.60 15.13 -5.74
N ALA A 98 3.89 15.47 -5.73
CA ALA A 98 4.97 14.57 -6.12
C ALA A 98 5.03 13.29 -5.27
N VAL A 99 4.95 13.43 -3.94
CA VAL A 99 4.99 12.26 -3.03
C VAL A 99 3.76 11.37 -3.23
N VAL A 100 2.58 11.95 -3.40
CA VAL A 100 1.37 11.16 -3.66
C VAL A 100 1.45 10.44 -5.01
N LEU A 101 1.96 11.09 -6.04
CA LEU A 101 2.17 10.48 -7.35
C LEU A 101 3.13 9.28 -7.24
N LEU A 102 4.26 9.45 -6.55
CA LEU A 102 5.21 8.35 -6.29
C LEU A 102 4.58 7.19 -5.51
N ALA A 103 3.77 7.48 -4.48
CA ALA A 103 3.08 6.46 -3.71
C ALA A 103 2.06 5.68 -4.56
N ASN A 104 1.28 6.38 -5.38
CA ASN A 104 0.33 5.75 -6.31
C ASN A 104 1.03 4.92 -7.37
N LEU A 105 2.22 5.35 -7.82
CA LEU A 105 3.02 4.61 -8.77
C LEU A 105 3.32 3.21 -8.24
N ILE A 106 3.72 3.07 -6.96
CA ILE A 106 3.94 1.77 -6.32
C ILE A 106 2.69 0.91 -6.39
N THR A 107 1.54 1.46 -6.00
CA THR A 107 0.24 0.75 -5.98
C THR A 107 -0.17 0.26 -7.37
N LEU A 108 0.08 1.04 -8.42
CA LEU A 108 -0.29 0.68 -9.79
C LEU A 108 0.65 -0.36 -10.42
N THR A 109 1.93 -0.33 -10.03
CA THR A 109 3.00 -1.08 -10.69
C THR A 109 3.50 -2.27 -9.87
N THR A 110 2.97 -2.49 -8.66
CA THR A 110 3.39 -3.58 -7.77
C THR A 110 2.17 -4.39 -7.33
N ARG A 111 2.24 -5.70 -7.54
CA ARG A 111 1.20 -6.62 -7.10
C ARG A 111 1.26 -6.83 -5.58
N THR A 112 0.11 -7.11 -4.97
CA THR A 112 -0.04 -7.27 -3.52
C THR A 112 0.81 -8.42 -2.97
N ASP A 113 0.90 -9.55 -3.67
CA ASP A 113 1.76 -10.70 -3.35
C ASP A 113 3.25 -10.29 -3.23
N ARG A 114 3.75 -9.49 -4.17
CA ARG A 114 5.14 -9.02 -4.13
C ARG A 114 5.42 -8.01 -3.02
N LEU A 115 4.43 -7.19 -2.66
CA LEU A 115 4.54 -6.28 -1.52
C LEU A 115 4.64 -7.06 -0.20
N ILE A 116 3.84 -8.11 -0.09
CA ILE A 116 3.86 -9.06 1.02
C ILE A 116 5.24 -9.73 1.15
N ASP A 117 5.79 -10.27 0.06
CA ASP A 117 7.10 -10.91 0.06
C ASP A 117 8.22 -9.94 0.47
N ALA A 118 8.13 -8.68 0.01
CA ALA A 118 9.09 -7.64 0.37
C ALA A 118 9.00 -7.27 1.86
N LEU A 119 7.79 -7.20 2.41
CA LEU A 119 7.56 -6.96 3.83
C LEU A 119 8.16 -8.09 4.69
N GLU A 120 7.93 -9.35 4.30
CA GLU A 120 8.51 -10.51 5.01
C GLU A 120 10.04 -10.44 5.03
N ARG A 121 10.67 -10.14 3.88
CA ARG A 121 12.14 -9.97 3.80
C ARG A 121 12.65 -8.82 4.66
N ALA A 122 11.90 -7.72 4.73
CA ALA A 122 12.25 -6.55 5.53
C ALA A 122 12.19 -6.81 7.06
N LEU A 123 11.42 -7.83 7.49
CA LEU A 123 11.29 -8.22 8.89
C LEU A 123 12.37 -9.22 9.34
N ARG A 124 13.09 -9.89 8.42
CA ARG A 124 14.21 -10.79 8.74
C ARG A 124 15.33 -10.16 9.59
N PRO A 125 15.77 -8.90 9.44
CA PRO A 125 16.82 -8.33 10.28
C PRO A 125 16.44 -8.15 11.76
N LEU A 126 15.15 -8.17 12.14
CA LEU A 126 14.72 -8.15 13.55
C LEU A 126 15.23 -9.39 14.33
N ARG A 127 15.72 -10.42 13.63
CA ARG A 127 16.54 -11.53 14.17
C ARG A 127 17.60 -11.10 15.16
N ARG A 128 18.26 -9.97 14.90
CA ARG A 128 19.40 -9.52 15.68
C ARG A 128 19.03 -8.98 17.06
N VAL A 129 17.74 -8.80 17.35
CA VAL A 129 17.23 -8.24 18.62
C VAL A 129 16.76 -9.36 19.59
N GLY A 130 17.09 -10.62 19.32
CA GLY A 130 16.76 -11.75 20.21
C GLY A 130 15.34 -12.32 20.04
N VAL A 131 14.61 -11.88 19.00
CA VAL A 131 13.31 -12.44 18.64
C VAL A 131 13.52 -13.70 17.78
N ASN A 132 12.79 -14.78 18.10
CA ASN A 132 12.84 -16.04 17.36
C ASN A 132 12.17 -15.86 15.99
N SER A 133 12.96 -15.37 15.03
CA SER A 133 12.48 -14.91 13.73
C SER A 133 11.76 -15.94 12.91
N ASP A 134 12.07 -17.21 13.11
CA ASP A 134 11.56 -18.27 12.27
C ASP A 134 10.09 -18.53 12.61
N ARG A 135 9.73 -18.45 13.91
CA ARG A 135 8.32 -18.42 14.36
C ARG A 135 7.60 -17.15 13.90
N VAL A 136 8.26 -15.98 14.00
CA VAL A 136 7.63 -14.71 13.59
C VAL A 136 7.38 -14.67 12.08
N ALA A 137 8.35 -15.12 11.27
CA ALA A 137 8.22 -15.21 9.82
C ALA A 137 7.11 -16.20 9.43
N LEU A 138 7.04 -17.36 10.10
CA LEU A 138 5.95 -18.32 9.93
C LEU A 138 4.59 -17.67 10.25
N MET A 139 4.48 -16.98 11.39
CA MET A 139 3.23 -16.33 11.81
C MET A 139 2.79 -15.25 10.82
N LEU A 140 3.72 -14.44 10.30
CA LEU A 140 3.45 -13.42 9.28
C LEU A 140 3.03 -14.04 7.95
N SER A 141 3.76 -15.05 7.47
CA SER A 141 3.45 -15.75 6.21
C SER A 141 2.06 -16.40 6.26
N MET A 142 1.74 -17.05 7.38
CA MET A 142 0.41 -17.60 7.63
C MET A 142 -0.66 -16.50 7.69
N THR A 143 -0.45 -15.47 8.50
CA THR A 143 -1.40 -14.34 8.63
C THR A 143 -1.76 -13.77 7.28
N ILE A 144 -0.74 -13.48 6.46
CA ILE A 144 -0.95 -12.87 5.16
C ILE A 144 -1.71 -13.80 4.20
N THR A 145 -1.41 -15.10 4.23
CA THR A 145 -2.12 -16.11 3.44
C THR A 145 -3.56 -16.32 3.93
N THR A 146 -3.82 -16.12 5.22
CA THR A 146 -5.15 -16.26 5.84
C THR A 146 -6.06 -15.04 5.60
N ILE A 147 -5.52 -13.83 5.38
CA ILE A 147 -6.32 -12.63 5.04
C ILE A 147 -7.33 -12.88 3.89
N PRO A 148 -6.95 -13.40 2.71
CA PRO A 148 -7.91 -13.67 1.64
C PRO A 148 -8.93 -14.74 2.01
N VAL A 149 -8.57 -15.72 2.85
CA VAL A 149 -9.49 -16.75 3.34
C VAL A 149 -10.58 -16.12 4.21
N ILE A 150 -10.22 -15.25 5.15
CA ILE A 150 -11.17 -14.52 6.02
C ILE A 150 -12.05 -13.58 5.19
N ALA A 151 -11.48 -12.90 4.19
CA ALA A 151 -12.27 -12.07 3.27
C ALA A 151 -13.31 -12.91 2.50
N GLY A 152 -12.98 -14.16 2.15
CA GLY A 152 -13.90 -15.13 1.57
C GLY A 152 -15.02 -15.54 2.52
N PHE A 153 -14.72 -15.79 3.81
CA PHE A 153 -15.74 -16.03 4.84
C PHE A 153 -16.73 -14.86 4.93
N ALA A 154 -16.24 -13.62 4.97
CA ALA A 154 -17.08 -12.43 5.00
C ALA A 154 -17.96 -12.29 3.75
N ALA A 155 -17.45 -12.64 2.56
CA ALA A 155 -18.23 -12.63 1.33
C ALA A 155 -19.37 -13.65 1.38
N ARG A 156 -19.10 -14.89 1.80
CA ARG A 156 -20.11 -15.94 1.94
C ARG A 156 -21.20 -15.59 2.95
N ILE A 157 -20.83 -14.99 4.09
CA ILE A 157 -21.83 -14.52 5.07
C ILE A 157 -22.75 -13.48 4.44
N ARG A 158 -22.18 -12.49 3.74
CA ARG A 158 -22.98 -11.43 3.09
C ARG A 158 -23.94 -12.00 2.05
N GLU A 159 -23.50 -12.97 1.25
CA GLU A 159 -24.36 -13.65 0.28
C GLU A 159 -25.48 -14.45 0.96
N ALA A 160 -25.16 -15.20 2.02
CA ALA A 160 -26.14 -15.96 2.79
C ALA A 160 -27.18 -15.06 3.49
N GLN A 161 -26.75 -13.91 4.05
CA GLN A 161 -27.66 -12.94 4.66
C GLN A 161 -28.61 -12.32 3.63
N ARG A 162 -28.07 -11.94 2.45
CA ARG A 162 -28.88 -11.42 1.33
C ARG A 162 -29.90 -12.45 0.85
N ALA A 163 -29.52 -13.72 0.71
CA ALA A 163 -30.42 -14.80 0.32
C ALA A 163 -31.55 -15.02 1.34
N ARG A 164 -31.29 -14.75 2.62
CA ARG A 164 -32.28 -14.83 3.71
C ARG A 164 -33.14 -13.57 3.86
N GLY A 165 -32.96 -12.56 3.00
CA GLY A 165 -33.68 -11.29 3.09
C GLY A 165 -33.31 -10.45 4.32
N VAL A 166 -32.24 -10.80 5.04
CA VAL A 166 -31.79 -10.07 6.22
C VAL A 166 -30.99 -8.85 5.75
N THR A 167 -31.24 -7.68 6.35
CA THR A 167 -30.46 -6.48 6.08
C THR A 167 -28.99 -6.77 6.40
N VAL A 168 -28.10 -6.43 5.47
CA VAL A 168 -26.65 -6.67 5.62
C VAL A 168 -26.12 -5.73 6.70
N SER A 169 -26.23 -6.16 7.95
CA SER A 169 -25.72 -5.45 9.11
C SER A 169 -24.30 -5.93 9.39
N PRO A 170 -23.30 -5.03 9.47
CA PRO A 170 -21.94 -5.40 9.86
C PRO A 170 -21.91 -6.14 11.19
N PHE A 171 -22.72 -5.73 12.16
CA PHE A 171 -22.82 -6.34 13.49
C PHE A 171 -23.35 -7.77 13.43
N ALA A 172 -24.34 -8.04 12.57
CA ALA A 172 -24.89 -9.39 12.40
C ALA A 172 -23.90 -10.36 11.74
N ALA A 173 -22.90 -9.85 11.03
CA ALA A 173 -21.86 -10.65 10.39
C ALA A 173 -20.66 -10.95 11.31
N VAL A 174 -20.50 -10.26 12.44
CA VAL A 174 -19.34 -10.42 13.34
C VAL A 174 -19.31 -11.80 13.98
N VAL A 175 -20.41 -12.24 14.60
CA VAL A 175 -20.44 -13.54 15.30
C VAL A 175 -20.16 -14.70 14.35
N PRO A 176 -20.83 -14.82 13.17
CA PRO A 176 -20.52 -15.89 12.22
C PRO A 176 -19.09 -15.83 11.69
N LEU A 177 -18.54 -14.62 11.49
CA LEU A 177 -17.17 -14.44 11.02
C LEU A 177 -16.16 -14.90 12.06
N LEU A 178 -16.37 -14.55 13.34
CA LEU A 178 -15.52 -14.99 14.44
C LEU A 178 -15.53 -16.50 14.60
N VAL A 179 -16.70 -17.14 14.54
CA VAL A 179 -16.81 -18.60 14.64
C VAL A 179 -16.06 -19.29 13.50
N MET A 180 -16.22 -18.83 12.25
CA MET A 180 -15.46 -19.39 11.12
C MET A 180 -13.96 -19.12 11.21
N ALA A 181 -13.56 -17.94 11.69
CA ALA A 181 -12.16 -17.60 11.85
C ALA A 181 -11.48 -18.45 12.95
N LEU A 182 -12.15 -18.66 14.10
CA LEU A 182 -11.66 -19.51 15.17
C LEU A 182 -11.54 -20.97 14.71
N LYS A 183 -12.59 -21.51 14.08
CA LYS A 183 -12.53 -22.85 13.52
C LYS A 183 -11.38 -23.01 12.51
N HIS A 184 -11.17 -22.02 11.66
CA HIS A 184 -10.06 -22.04 10.72
C HIS A 184 -8.69 -21.97 11.42
N ALA A 185 -8.59 -21.25 12.54
CA ALA A 185 -7.38 -21.20 13.34
C ALA A 185 -7.10 -22.56 14.01
N ASP A 186 -8.12 -23.23 14.54
CA ASP A 186 -8.01 -24.58 15.11
C ASP A 186 -7.57 -25.59 14.03
N ASP A 187 -8.23 -25.57 12.86
CA ASP A 187 -7.86 -26.44 11.73
C ASP A 187 -6.40 -26.20 11.28
N LEU A 188 -5.94 -24.95 11.29
CA LEU A 188 -4.54 -24.59 10.96
C LEU A 188 -3.56 -25.04 12.05
N ALA A 189 -3.93 -24.93 13.33
CA ALA A 189 -3.12 -25.36 14.45
C ALA A 189 -2.92 -26.88 14.42
N ASP A 190 -4.00 -27.65 14.23
CA ASP A 190 -3.95 -29.11 14.09
C ASP A 190 -3.06 -29.53 12.92
N ALA A 191 -3.16 -28.82 11.78
CA ALA A 191 -2.33 -29.07 10.61
C ALA A 191 -0.85 -28.76 10.84
N LEU A 192 -0.53 -27.73 11.63
CA LEU A 192 0.85 -27.39 12.00
C LEU A 192 1.46 -28.46 12.91
N VAL A 193 0.72 -28.90 13.93
CA VAL A 193 1.15 -29.98 14.85
C VAL A 193 1.37 -31.27 14.08
N ALA A 194 0.47 -31.64 13.17
CA ALA A 194 0.63 -32.83 12.31
C ALA A 194 1.86 -32.78 11.39
N ARG A 195 2.37 -31.58 11.09
CA ARG A 195 3.57 -31.34 10.28
C ARG A 195 4.85 -31.21 11.11
N GLY A 196 4.76 -31.32 12.43
CA GLY A 196 5.92 -31.24 13.34
C GLY A 196 6.41 -29.81 13.61
N ALA A 197 5.53 -28.82 13.50
CA ALA A 197 5.85 -27.44 13.91
C ALA A 197 5.49 -27.25 15.39
N ASP A 198 6.51 -27.15 16.26
CA ASP A 198 6.42 -26.90 17.71
C ASP A 198 6.61 -25.41 18.10
#